data_AF-A0A944LCS2-F1
#
_entry.id   AF-A0A944LCS2-F1
#
_cell.length_a   1.000
_cell.length_b   1.000
_cell.length_c   1.000
_cell.angle_alpha   90.00
_cell.angle_beta   90.00
_cell.angle_gamma   90.00
#
_symmetry.space_group_name_H-M   'P 1'
#
loop_
_entity.id
_entity.type
_entity.pdbx_description
1 polymer ?
#
loop_
_entity_poly.entity_id
_entity_poly.type
_entity_poly.pdbx_seq_one_letter_code
_entity_poly.pdbx_strand_id
1 'polypeptide(L)'
;MSPEDVRSRILKAFSDRRYKVTTSGSKLEIMTGSKTLYKLWGELIPWGKNNVPVGLMLAVSPTAQGAEVEAFAYDRFGWRITDKTFFGADKNFEVEMDHLIQIARSASRA
;
A
#
# COMPACT_ATOMS: atom_id res chain seq x y z
N MET A 1 18.06 3.16 -14.90
CA MET A 1 16.66 3.53 -15.20
C MET A 1 16.41 4.91 -14.61
N SER A 2 15.68 5.79 -15.30
CA SER A 2 15.41 7.12 -14.76
C SER A 2 14.36 7.05 -13.64
N PRO A 3 14.38 8.00 -12.68
CA PRO A 3 13.32 8.10 -11.66
C PRO A 3 11.91 8.19 -12.24
N GLU A 4 11.75 8.87 -13.38
CA GLU A 4 10.45 9.01 -14.04
C GLU A 4 9.95 7.70 -14.66
N ASP A 5 10.86 6.87 -15.21
CA ASP A 5 10.49 5.54 -15.71
C ASP A 5 10.02 4.64 -14.56
N VAL A 6 10.75 4.63 -13.44
CA VAL A 6 10.37 3.88 -12.23
C VAL A 6 9.00 4.34 -11.74
N ARG A 7 8.80 5.66 -11.63
CA ARG A 7 7.54 6.26 -11.21
C ARG A 7 6.39 5.85 -12.12
N SER A 8 6.59 5.91 -13.43
CA SER A 8 5.58 5.51 -14.43
C SER A 8 5.21 4.03 -14.31
N ARG A 9 6.19 3.15 -14.10
CA ARG A 9 5.97 1.71 -13.89
C ARG A 9 5.19 1.43 -12.62
N ILE A 10 5.53 2.10 -11.52
CA ILE A 10 4.80 2.01 -10.25
C ILE A 10 3.35 2.48 -10.44
N LEU A 11 3.14 3.66 -11.04
CA LEU A 11 1.79 4.18 -11.30
C LEU A 11 0.96 3.22 -12.15
N LYS A 12 1.57 2.60 -13.16
CA LYS A 12 0.92 1.57 -13.98
C LYS A 12 0.56 0.32 -13.18
N ALA A 13 1.43 -0.13 -12.27
CA ALA A 13 1.15 -1.28 -11.42
C ALA A 13 -0.02 -1.05 -10.44
N PHE A 14 -0.28 0.21 -10.08
CA PHE A 14 -1.39 0.62 -9.22
C PHE A 14 -2.55 1.29 -9.97
N SER A 15 -2.71 1.02 -11.27
CA SER A 15 -3.80 1.61 -12.07
C SER A 15 -5.17 0.96 -11.85
N ASP A 16 -5.25 -0.14 -11.11
CA ASP A 16 -6.53 -0.80 -10.78
C ASP A 16 -7.40 0.11 -9.89
N ARG A 17 -8.72 0.13 -10.15
CA ARG A 17 -9.73 0.90 -9.41
C ARG A 17 -9.76 0.62 -7.90
N ARG A 18 -9.23 -0.51 -7.45
CA ARG A 18 -9.11 -0.86 -6.02
C ARG A 18 -8.07 -0.01 -5.28
N TYR A 19 -7.20 0.67 -6.02
CA TYR A 19 -6.20 1.57 -5.48
C TYR A 19 -6.64 3.02 -5.68
N LYS A 20 -6.52 3.80 -4.62
CA LYS A 20 -6.52 5.25 -4.69
C LYS A 20 -5.06 5.70 -4.68
N VAL A 21 -4.64 6.38 -5.74
CA VAL A 21 -3.27 6.89 -5.87
C VAL A 21 -3.30 8.42 -5.80
N THR A 22 -2.52 8.99 -4.89
CA THR A 22 -2.30 10.43 -4.75
C THR A 22 -0.84 10.73 -5.00
N THR A 23 -0.54 11.78 -5.76
CA THR A 23 0.84 12.20 -6.05
C THR A 23 1.11 13.56 -5.42
N SER A 24 2.19 13.70 -4.66
CA SER A 24 2.62 14.97 -4.06
C SER A 24 4.13 15.15 -4.25
N GLY A 25 4.51 15.99 -5.23
CA GLY A 25 5.91 16.14 -5.63
C GLY A 25 6.51 14.82 -6.12
N SER A 26 7.59 14.38 -5.47
CA SER A 26 8.28 13.10 -5.71
C SER A 26 7.68 11.92 -4.95
N LYS A 27 6.65 12.15 -4.12
CA LYS A 27 6.00 11.11 -3.32
C LYS A 27 4.73 10.60 -3.99
N LEU A 28 4.52 9.29 -3.87
CA LEU A 28 3.29 8.60 -4.23
C LEU A 28 2.66 8.04 -2.96
N GLU A 29 1.37 8.24 -2.79
CA GLU A 29 0.59 7.58 -1.75
C GLU A 29 -0.43 6.67 -2.42
N ILE A 30 -0.37 5.39 -2.12
CA ILE A 30 -1.27 4.35 -2.62
C ILE A 30 -2.09 3.84 -1.45
N MET A 31 -3.40 3.78 -1.63
CA MET A 31 -4.33 3.36 -0.58
C MET A 31 -5.27 2.29 -1.13
N THR A 32 -5.58 1.26 -0.33
CA THR A 32 -6.59 0.26 -0.68
C THR A 32 -7.50 -0.07 0.51
N GLY A 33 -8.52 -0.90 0.25
CA GLY A 33 -9.53 -1.28 1.22
C GLY A 33 -10.46 -0.14 1.66
N SER A 34 -11.41 -0.46 2.54
CA SER A 34 -12.43 0.47 3.04
C SER A 34 -12.50 0.41 4.56
N LYS A 35 -12.25 1.56 5.21
CA LYS A 35 -12.36 1.68 6.68
C LYS A 35 -13.77 1.31 7.16
N THR A 36 -14.80 1.75 6.43
CA THR A 36 -16.20 1.52 6.80
C THR A 36 -16.56 0.05 6.66
N LEU A 37 -16.23 -0.58 5.52
CA LEU A 37 -16.55 -2.00 5.31
C LEU A 37 -15.79 -2.89 6.29
N TYR A 38 -14.50 -2.58 6.54
CA TYR A 38 -13.72 -3.31 7.51
C TYR A 38 -14.24 -3.14 8.95
N LYS A 39 -14.72 -1.95 9.33
CA LYS A 39 -15.36 -1.74 10.65
C LYS A 39 -16.68 -2.51 10.80
N LEU A 40 -17.49 -2.58 9.75
CA LEU A 40 -18.80 -3.25 9.80
C LEU A 40 -18.67 -4.77 9.78
N TRP A 41 -17.75 -5.28 8.98
CA TRP A 41 -17.69 -6.70 8.63
C TRP A 41 -16.40 -7.40 9.04
N GLY A 42 -15.33 -6.64 9.26
CA GLY A 42 -14.04 -7.09 9.79
C GLY A 42 -13.62 -8.48 9.34
N GLU A 43 -13.33 -9.31 10.34
CA GLU A 43 -12.99 -10.74 10.19
C GLU A 43 -14.19 -11.66 10.00
N LEU A 44 -15.41 -11.16 10.24
CA LEU A 44 -16.61 -12.00 10.39
C LEU A 44 -17.08 -12.60 9.06
N ILE A 45 -16.78 -11.94 7.93
CA ILE A 45 -17.11 -12.43 6.60
C ILE A 45 -15.96 -12.18 5.60
N PRO A 46 -15.82 -13.01 4.54
CA PRO A 46 -14.72 -12.89 3.58
C PRO A 46 -14.61 -11.50 2.93
N TRP A 47 -15.74 -10.83 2.69
CA TRP A 47 -15.74 -9.49 2.09
C TRP A 47 -15.17 -8.43 3.04
N GLY A 48 -15.29 -8.60 4.35
CA GLY A 48 -14.64 -7.73 5.33
C GLY A 48 -13.12 -7.91 5.30
N LYS A 49 -12.65 -9.17 5.28
CA LYS A 49 -11.22 -9.51 5.19
C LYS A 49 -10.54 -8.96 3.94
N ASN A 50 -11.25 -8.95 2.82
CA ASN A 50 -10.71 -8.42 1.56
C ASN A 50 -10.74 -6.88 1.47
N ASN A 51 -11.22 -6.19 2.50
CA ASN A 51 -11.34 -4.72 2.54
C ASN A 51 -10.41 -4.07 3.57
N VAL A 52 -9.36 -4.78 3.98
CA VAL A 52 -8.34 -4.31 4.93
C VAL A 52 -7.77 -2.97 4.47
N PRO A 53 -7.95 -1.88 5.25
CA PRO A 53 -7.61 -0.55 4.80
C PRO A 53 -6.15 -0.22 5.11
N VAL A 54 -5.26 -0.48 4.15
CA VAL A 54 -3.82 -0.16 4.24
C VAL A 54 -3.41 0.93 3.24
N GLY A 55 -2.27 1.54 3.51
CA GLY A 55 -1.62 2.51 2.64
C GLY A 55 -0.14 2.17 2.42
N LEU A 56 0.41 2.70 1.35
CA LEU A 56 1.81 2.62 0.96
C LEU A 56 2.26 4.00 0.51
N MET A 57 3.23 4.58 1.22
CA MET A 57 3.96 5.77 0.78
C MET A 57 5.24 5.33 0.06
N LEU A 58 5.47 5.90 -1.12
CA LEU A 58 6.66 5.70 -1.92
C LEU A 58 7.33 7.05 -2.17
N ALA A 59 8.66 7.09 -2.05
CA ALA A 59 9.47 8.20 -2.54
C ALA A 59 10.46 7.67 -3.58
N VAL A 60 10.45 8.25 -4.77
CA VAL A 60 11.40 7.91 -5.84
C VAL A 60 12.39 9.05 -5.96
N SER A 61 13.67 8.77 -5.71
CA SER A 61 14.75 9.77 -5.70
C SER A 61 15.84 9.38 -6.69
N PRO A 62 16.48 10.34 -7.37
CA PRO A 62 17.64 10.06 -8.23
C PRO A 62 18.85 9.63 -7.40
N THR A 63 19.66 8.71 -7.94
CA THR A 63 20.97 8.32 -7.41
C THR A 63 22.02 8.31 -8.52
N ALA A 64 23.31 8.23 -8.15
CA ALA A 64 24.41 8.18 -9.12
C ALA A 64 24.31 6.96 -10.06
N GLN A 65 23.62 5.89 -9.65
CA GLN A 65 23.42 4.66 -10.41
C GLN A 65 22.02 4.53 -11.04
N GLY A 66 21.13 5.52 -10.85
CA GLY A 66 19.78 5.52 -11.40
C GLY A 66 18.75 6.14 -10.45
N ALA A 67 17.92 5.29 -9.83
CA ALA A 67 16.86 5.70 -8.93
C ALA A 67 16.81 4.80 -7.71
N GLU A 68 16.50 5.39 -6.56
CA GLU A 68 16.20 4.73 -5.31
C GLU A 68 14.72 4.86 -5.00
N VAL A 69 14.13 3.80 -4.44
CA VAL A 69 12.72 3.76 -4.05
C VAL A 69 12.64 3.43 -2.57
N GLU A 70 12.22 4.42 -1.79
CA GLU A 70 11.86 4.21 -0.39
C GLU A 70 10.38 3.88 -0.30
N ALA A 71 10.04 2.88 0.51
CA ALA A 71 8.68 2.40 0.67
C ALA A 71 8.31 2.25 2.15
N PHE A 72 7.14 2.77 2.52
CA PHE A 72 6.58 2.67 3.87
C PHE A 72 5.11 2.27 3.80
N ALA A 73 4.81 1.03 4.20
CA ALA A 73 3.44 0.56 4.34
C ALA A 73 2.90 0.84 5.74
N TYR A 74 1.61 1.15 5.84
CA TYR A 74 0.96 1.50 7.09
C TYR A 74 -0.51 1.10 7.11
N ASP A 75 -1.05 0.84 8.31
CA ASP A 75 -2.48 0.70 8.50
C ASP A 75 -3.14 2.09 8.46
N ARG A 76 -4.28 2.21 7.78
CA ARG A 76 -4.96 3.52 7.71
C ARG A 76 -5.79 3.83 8.95
N PHE A 77 -5.89 2.93 9.93
CA PHE A 77 -6.61 3.18 11.17
C PHE A 77 -5.78 4.01 12.17
N GLY A 78 -4.46 4.09 11.97
CA GLY A 78 -3.53 4.76 12.86
C GLY A 78 -2.92 3.75 13.83
N TRP A 79 -1.62 3.92 14.10
CA TRP A 79 -0.60 3.03 14.70
C TRP A 79 -0.95 2.05 15.85
N ARG A 80 -2.18 1.96 16.35
CA ARG A 80 -2.49 1.18 17.56
C ARG A 80 -3.96 0.77 17.73
N ILE A 81 -4.60 0.23 16.70
CA ILE A 81 -5.90 -0.49 16.88
C ILE A 81 -5.71 -2.01 16.95
N THR A 82 -4.52 -2.51 16.68
CA THR A 82 -4.25 -3.93 16.44
C THR A 82 -4.19 -4.80 17.70
N ASP A 83 -3.68 -4.33 18.84
CA ASP A 83 -3.37 -5.31 19.90
C ASP A 83 -4.58 -6.04 20.53
N LYS A 84 -5.83 -5.54 20.42
CA LYS A 84 -6.98 -6.15 21.15
C LYS A 84 -8.38 -6.10 20.51
N THR A 85 -8.56 -5.52 19.33
CA THR A 85 -9.94 -5.18 18.88
C THR A 85 -10.62 -6.26 18.04
N PHE A 86 -9.86 -7.01 17.22
CA PHE A 86 -10.39 -8.04 16.33
C PHE A 86 -9.41 -9.21 16.22
N PHE A 87 -9.85 -10.43 16.52
CA PHE A 87 -9.02 -11.62 16.45
C PHE A 87 -8.58 -11.89 15.01
N GLY A 88 -7.27 -11.96 14.76
CA GLY A 88 -6.70 -12.26 13.44
C GLY A 88 -6.37 -11.04 12.55
N ALA A 89 -6.83 -9.85 12.93
CA ALA A 89 -6.73 -8.65 12.09
C ALA A 89 -5.28 -8.35 11.67
N ASP A 90 -4.35 -8.41 12.62
CA ASP A 90 -2.93 -8.08 12.43
C ASP A 90 -2.32 -8.86 11.27
N LYS A 91 -2.64 -10.15 11.14
CA LYS A 91 -2.15 -11.00 10.05
C LYS A 91 -2.66 -10.52 8.70
N ASN A 92 -3.92 -10.11 8.61
CA ASN A 92 -4.48 -9.63 7.34
C ASN A 92 -3.88 -8.27 6.95
N PHE A 93 -3.63 -7.39 7.93
CA PHE A 93 -2.92 -6.12 7.69
C PHE A 93 -1.49 -6.37 7.21
N GLU A 94 -0.73 -7.23 7.88
CA GLU A 94 0.63 -7.57 7.48
C GLU A 94 0.69 -8.16 6.07
N VAL A 95 -0.20 -9.11 5.75
CA VAL A 95 -0.28 -9.71 4.42
C VAL A 95 -0.58 -8.67 3.35
N GLU A 96 -1.53 -7.76 3.58
CA GLU A 96 -1.87 -6.75 2.58
C GLU A 96 -0.77 -5.67 2.46
N MET A 97 -0.12 -5.30 3.56
CA MET A 97 1.02 -4.38 3.55
C MET A 97 2.22 -4.97 2.80
N ASP A 98 2.57 -6.23 3.04
CA ASP A 98 3.64 -6.92 2.28
C ASP A 98 3.27 -7.01 0.80
N HIS A 99 2.03 -7.36 0.48
CA HIS A 99 1.55 -7.40 -0.90
C HIS A 99 1.74 -6.06 -1.63
N LEU A 100 1.40 -4.93 -1.00
CA LEU A 100 1.66 -3.60 -1.59
C LEU A 100 3.16 -3.36 -1.82
N ILE A 101 4.02 -3.71 -0.87
CA ILE A 101 5.48 -3.58 -0.99
C ILE A 101 6.00 -4.46 -2.13
N GLN A 102 5.54 -5.71 -2.27
CA GLN A 102 5.98 -6.61 -3.34
C GLN A 102 5.57 -6.11 -4.73
N ILE A 103 4.37 -5.53 -4.88
CA ILE A 103 3.96 -4.91 -6.15
C ILE A 103 4.91 -3.75 -6.50
N ALA A 104 5.16 -2.85 -5.56
CA ALA A 104 6.04 -1.70 -5.79
C ALA A 104 7.48 -2.14 -6.11
N ARG A 105 7.99 -3.15 -5.40
CA ARG A 105 9.32 -3.74 -5.63
C ARG A 105 9.43 -4.41 -7.00
N SER A 106 8.39 -5.10 -7.43
CA SER A 106 8.36 -5.75 -8.74
C SER A 106 8.31 -4.70 -9.86
N ALA A 107 7.48 -3.67 -9.69
CA ALA A 107 7.34 -2.58 -10.65
C ALA A 107 8.60 -1.71 -10.78
N SER A 108 9.39 -1.57 -9.70
CA SER A 108 10.65 -0.81 -9.72
C SER A 108 11.84 -1.57 -10.32
N ARG A 109 11.69 -2.88 -10.57
CA ARG A 109 12.74 -3.76 -11.10
C ARG A 109 12.48 -4.25 -12.53
N ALA A 110 11.22 -4.45 -12.89
CA ALA A 110 10.78 -4.63 -14.27
C ALA A 110 11.14 -3.38 -15.06
#